data_AF-A0A2D5WAP9-F1
#
_entry.id   AF-A0A2D5WAP9-F1
#
_cell.length_a   1.000
_cell.length_b   1.000
_cell.length_c   1.000
_cell.angle_alpha   90.00
_cell.angle_beta   90.00
_cell.angle_gamma   90.00
#
_symmetry.space_group_name_H-M   'P 1'
#
loop_
_entity.id
_entity.type
_entity.pdbx_description
1 polymer ?
#
loop_
_entity_poly.entity_id
_entity_poly.type
_entity_poly.pdbx_seq_one_letter_code
_entity_poly.pdbx_strand_id
1 'polypeptide(L)'
;MAEVTVSPGGGRPGPILEDAYPGFQRAVLHWAYDLLWLVAIVVGGPWWILRSLVNADFRAVVLGALTWSLPALPGLPALPGLPALSGPGGRRRKAGSGPGKPAGQRKRILVHGVSVGEVKAAQSLVRGLEEEAANGEALEVIISASTATGLKVARDLYPDHLVVRFPVDLSFIVRRFLGRLAPTSVILIELEIWPNFLREANRLGVPVAVVNGRITVESFARYCRFRSLLPQFGRITLFCAQDEVYADRFRTLSAAPTRVLTSGNLKVDGLRVGRRLPKPETLKQMGPLDGQLVLVGGSTHNPEELLLTQAWRETVPEARLVLVPRHPGRAGEIIRALSQAGEKCQRLSELRAAGQVADAGRPLVVDTIGELEEVYSLADLAFVGGSLVPHGGQNMLEPAAQGVACIYGPHVGNFSREASLLESAGASERLSAAGELGGSCARLLGDQAGREAMGAAALVAVAGERGAAGKTLSALGAAGLC
;
A
#
# COMPACT_ATOMS: atom_id res chain seq x y z
N MET A 1 6.49 8.86 27.28
CA MET A 1 7.86 8.65 26.78
C MET A 1 8.55 7.69 27.73
N ALA A 2 8.71 6.44 27.33
CA ALA A 2 9.65 5.52 27.95
C ALA A 2 10.61 5.13 26.83
N GLU A 3 11.83 5.67 26.87
CA GLU A 3 12.91 5.21 25.99
C GLU A 3 13.19 3.75 26.33
N VAL A 4 12.78 2.85 25.43
CA VAL A 4 13.24 1.47 25.47
C VAL A 4 14.65 1.47 24.91
N THR A 5 15.63 1.56 25.81
CA THR A 5 17.05 1.37 25.51
C THR A 5 17.28 -0.09 25.12
N VAL A 6 17.38 -0.35 23.81
CA VAL A 6 18.00 -1.58 23.32
C VAL A 6 19.50 -1.43 23.59
N SER A 7 20.03 -2.28 24.47
CA SER A 7 21.43 -2.22 24.91
C SER A 7 22.39 -2.35 23.71
N PRO A 8 23.37 -1.44 23.50
CA PRO A 8 24.20 -1.40 22.28
C PRO A 8 25.24 -2.53 22.16
N GLY A 9 25.24 -3.51 23.08
CA GLY A 9 26.28 -4.55 23.18
C GLY A 9 25.83 -5.98 22.84
N GLY A 10 24.56 -6.19 22.48
CA GLY A 10 24.07 -7.53 22.14
C GLY A 10 24.37 -7.86 20.68
N GLY A 11 25.25 -8.83 20.43
CA GLY A 11 25.45 -9.37 19.07
C GLY A 11 24.12 -9.71 18.40
N ARG A 12 24.07 -9.58 17.05
CA ARG A 12 22.89 -9.82 16.20
C ARG A 12 21.95 -10.84 16.86
N PRO A 13 20.70 -10.49 17.21
CA PRO A 13 19.75 -11.50 17.64
C PRO A 13 19.66 -12.52 16.51
N GLY A 14 20.20 -13.71 16.74
CA GLY A 14 20.21 -14.77 15.76
C GLY A 14 18.78 -15.07 15.31
N PRO A 15 18.61 -15.73 14.16
CA PRO A 15 17.33 -16.36 13.84
C PRO A 15 16.85 -17.13 15.07
N ILE A 16 15.55 -17.20 15.31
CA ILE A 16 15.05 -18.15 16.31
C ILE A 16 15.24 -19.54 15.68
N LEU A 17 16.43 -20.08 15.91
CA LEU A 17 16.89 -21.38 15.40
C LEU A 17 16.25 -22.53 16.18
N GLU A 18 15.86 -22.27 17.43
CA GLU A 18 15.05 -23.17 18.22
C GLU A 18 13.59 -23.00 17.82
N ASP A 19 13.21 -23.75 16.78
CA ASP A 19 11.82 -24.08 16.57
C ASP A 19 11.29 -24.66 17.89
N ALA A 20 10.33 -24.00 18.54
CA ALA A 20 9.77 -24.44 19.83
C ALA A 20 9.16 -25.87 19.77
N TYR A 21 9.09 -26.48 18.58
CA TYR A 21 8.70 -27.88 18.35
C TYR A 21 9.51 -28.52 17.20
N PRO A 22 10.75 -28.97 17.43
CA PRO A 22 11.52 -29.69 16.41
C PRO A 22 10.97 -31.12 16.23
N GLY A 23 10.79 -31.60 14.98
CA GLY A 23 10.47 -33.01 14.74
C GLY A 23 9.67 -33.36 13.47
N PHE A 24 9.52 -34.68 13.25
CA PHE A 24 8.84 -35.32 12.11
C PHE A 24 7.43 -34.78 11.86
N GLN A 25 6.64 -34.57 12.91
CA GLN A 25 5.26 -34.06 12.82
C GLN A 25 5.17 -32.69 12.10
N ARG A 26 6.17 -31.82 12.31
CA ARG A 26 6.21 -30.51 11.65
C ARG A 26 6.69 -30.58 10.22
N ALA A 27 7.62 -31.49 9.92
CA ALA A 27 7.98 -31.80 8.53
C ALA A 27 6.75 -32.29 7.75
N VAL A 28 5.90 -33.12 8.37
CA VAL A 28 4.63 -33.58 7.80
C VAL A 28 3.66 -32.43 7.58
N LEU A 29 3.50 -31.49 8.53
CA LEU A 29 2.62 -30.32 8.35
C LEU A 29 3.05 -29.43 7.18
N HIS A 30 4.34 -29.14 7.06
CA HIS A 30 4.84 -28.35 5.94
C HIS A 30 4.78 -29.11 4.62
N TRP A 31 4.99 -30.43 4.64
CA TRP A 31 4.78 -31.27 3.46
C TRP A 31 3.31 -31.31 3.05
N ALA A 32 2.39 -31.41 4.00
CA ALA A 32 0.95 -31.31 3.76
C ALA A 32 0.56 -29.93 3.23
N TYR A 33 1.18 -28.86 3.73
CA TYR A 33 0.99 -27.50 3.21
C TYR A 33 1.53 -27.36 1.78
N ASP A 34 2.73 -27.89 1.48
CA ASP A 34 3.26 -27.97 0.12
C ASP A 34 2.32 -28.78 -0.79
N LEU A 35 1.79 -29.91 -0.30
CA LEU A 35 0.83 -30.75 -1.01
C LEU A 35 -0.48 -30.01 -1.30
N LEU A 36 -1.00 -29.23 -0.33
CA LEU A 36 -2.19 -28.40 -0.53
C LEU A 36 -1.97 -27.35 -1.62
N TRP A 37 -0.80 -26.71 -1.66
CA TRP A 37 -0.43 -25.81 -2.76
C TRP A 37 -0.34 -26.53 -4.09
N LEU A 38 0.30 -27.70 -4.14
CA LEU A 38 0.40 -28.50 -5.35
C LEU A 38 -0.98 -28.94 -5.84
N VAL A 39 -1.86 -29.38 -4.96
CA VAL A 39 -3.26 -29.72 -5.30
C VAL A 39 -3.99 -28.49 -5.81
N ALA A 40 -3.88 -27.34 -5.15
CA ALA A 40 -4.50 -26.10 -5.61
C ALA A 40 -4.00 -25.67 -7.01
N ILE A 41 -2.70 -25.82 -7.27
CA ILE A 41 -2.08 -25.53 -8.57
C ILE A 41 -2.52 -26.55 -9.64
N VAL A 42 -2.63 -27.83 -9.29
CA VAL A 42 -3.04 -28.90 -10.23
C VAL A 42 -4.52 -28.80 -10.56
N VAL A 43 -5.38 -28.64 -9.55
CA VAL A 43 -6.84 -28.51 -9.71
C VAL A 43 -7.20 -27.17 -10.37
N GLY A 44 -6.56 -26.08 -9.96
CA GLY A 44 -6.69 -24.78 -10.63
C GLY A 44 -5.99 -24.72 -11.99
N GLY A 45 -5.06 -25.65 -12.24
CA GLY A 45 -4.17 -25.68 -13.39
C GLY A 45 -4.86 -25.53 -14.74
N PRO A 46 -5.94 -26.28 -15.04
CA PRO A 46 -6.69 -26.13 -16.28
C PRO A 46 -7.19 -24.69 -16.51
N TRP A 47 -7.76 -24.05 -15.48
CA TRP A 47 -8.19 -22.67 -15.56
C TRP A 47 -7.02 -21.69 -15.70
N TRP A 48 -5.93 -21.93 -14.98
CA TRP A 48 -4.72 -21.10 -15.06
C TRP A 48 -4.07 -21.20 -16.43
N ILE A 49 -4.06 -22.38 -17.06
CA ILE A 49 -3.57 -22.63 -18.42
C ILE A 49 -4.46 -21.90 -19.42
N LEU A 50 -5.78 -22.10 -19.37
CA LEU A 50 -6.75 -21.42 -20.22
C LEU A 50 -6.62 -19.89 -20.11
N ARG A 51 -6.54 -19.36 -18.89
CA ARG A 51 -6.38 -17.92 -18.65
C ARG A 51 -5.00 -17.40 -19.09
N SER A 52 -3.94 -18.21 -18.98
CA SER A 52 -2.59 -17.86 -19.48
C SER A 52 -2.50 -17.87 -21.00
N LEU A 53 -3.32 -18.66 -21.69
CA LEU A 53 -3.40 -18.64 -23.16
C LEU A 53 -4.06 -17.36 -23.67
N VAL A 54 -5.02 -16.82 -22.91
CA VAL A 54 -5.82 -15.65 -23.31
C VAL A 54 -5.24 -14.32 -22.78
N ASN A 55 -4.52 -14.33 -21.67
CA ASN A 55 -4.02 -13.12 -21.02
C ASN A 55 -2.50 -13.18 -20.83
N ALA A 56 -1.78 -12.39 -21.63
CA ALA A 56 -0.32 -12.35 -21.64
C ALA A 56 0.29 -11.87 -20.30
N ASP A 57 -0.37 -10.93 -19.61
CA ASP A 57 0.06 -10.45 -18.29
C ASP A 57 -0.12 -11.55 -17.24
N PHE A 58 -1.25 -12.25 -17.26
CA PHE A 58 -1.50 -13.40 -16.39
C PHE A 58 -0.49 -14.53 -16.65
N ARG A 59 -0.16 -14.80 -17.91
CA ARG A 59 0.89 -15.77 -18.27
C ARG A 59 2.26 -15.38 -17.72
N ALA A 60 2.62 -14.10 -17.80
CA ALA A 60 3.85 -13.59 -17.21
C ALA A 60 3.84 -13.72 -15.68
N VAL A 61 2.68 -13.54 -15.03
CA VAL A 61 2.48 -13.80 -13.59
C VAL A 61 2.68 -15.28 -13.27
N VAL A 62 2.06 -16.21 -13.98
CA VAL A 62 2.23 -17.64 -13.69
C VAL A 62 3.68 -18.08 -13.93
N LEU A 63 4.27 -17.71 -15.06
CA LEU A 63 5.65 -18.10 -15.40
C LEU A 63 6.67 -17.48 -14.45
N GLY A 64 6.59 -16.18 -14.13
CA GLY A 64 7.57 -15.56 -13.24
C GLY A 64 7.49 -16.03 -11.78
N ALA A 65 6.32 -16.53 -11.34
CA ALA A 65 6.12 -17.04 -9.98
C ALA A 65 6.65 -18.47 -9.85
N LEU A 66 6.61 -19.24 -10.94
CA LEU A 66 7.08 -20.63 -11.00
C LEU A 66 8.55 -20.77 -11.46
N THR A 67 9.04 -19.88 -12.33
CA THR A 67 10.28 -20.17 -13.08
C THR A 67 11.49 -19.33 -12.76
N TRP A 68 11.38 -18.12 -12.16
CA TRP A 68 12.48 -17.14 -11.98
C TRP A 68 13.71 -17.43 -12.85
N SER A 69 13.52 -17.38 -14.17
CA SER A 69 14.49 -17.69 -15.24
C SER A 69 15.33 -18.95 -15.00
N LEU A 70 14.97 -20.06 -15.65
CA LEU A 70 15.95 -21.12 -15.95
C LEU A 70 17.13 -20.44 -16.68
N PRO A 71 18.36 -20.41 -16.14
CA PRO A 71 19.49 -20.23 -17.03
C PRO A 71 19.41 -21.39 -18.02
N ALA A 72 19.53 -21.11 -19.32
CA ALA A 72 19.68 -22.15 -20.32
C ALA A 72 20.74 -23.14 -19.79
N LEU A 73 20.32 -24.38 -19.55
CA LEU A 73 21.26 -25.45 -19.28
C LEU A 73 22.21 -25.49 -20.48
N PRO A 74 23.52 -25.35 -20.30
CA PRO A 74 24.44 -25.52 -21.42
C PRO A 74 24.29 -26.96 -21.93
N GLY A 75 23.73 -27.12 -23.14
CA GLY A 75 23.64 -28.42 -23.82
C GLY A 75 22.26 -28.89 -24.29
N LEU A 76 21.17 -28.14 -24.08
CA LEU A 76 19.87 -28.49 -24.69
C LEU A 76 19.59 -27.61 -25.93
N PRO A 77 19.34 -28.21 -27.12
CA PRO A 77 19.00 -27.44 -28.30
C PRO A 77 17.70 -26.65 -28.08
N ALA A 78 17.67 -25.41 -28.54
CA ALA A 78 16.50 -24.55 -28.48
C ALA A 78 15.32 -25.24 -29.19
N LEU A 79 14.20 -25.42 -28.47
CA LEU A 79 12.96 -25.91 -29.07
C LEU A 79 12.44 -24.85 -30.07
N PRO A 80 12.25 -25.18 -31.35
CA PRO A 80 11.75 -24.23 -32.34
C PRO A 80 10.29 -23.88 -32.03
N GLY A 81 9.97 -22.58 -31.91
CA GLY A 81 8.59 -22.09 -31.82
C GLY A 81 8.25 -21.16 -30.64
N LEU A 82 9.18 -20.86 -29.72
CA LEU A 82 8.97 -19.83 -28.69
C LEU A 82 9.57 -18.49 -29.14
N PRO A 83 8.80 -17.38 -29.18
CA PRO A 83 9.35 -16.07 -29.48
C PRO A 83 10.34 -15.67 -28.39
N ALA A 84 11.54 -15.26 -28.79
CA ALA A 84 12.46 -14.57 -27.89
C ALA A 84 11.80 -13.25 -27.45
N LEU A 85 11.31 -13.21 -26.21
CA LEU A 85 10.76 -11.99 -25.61
C LEU A 85 11.92 -11.08 -25.17
N SER A 86 12.57 -10.45 -26.15
CA SER A 86 13.39 -9.27 -25.94
C SER A 86 12.46 -8.05 -25.85
N GLY A 87 12.22 -7.56 -24.64
CA GLY A 87 11.60 -6.25 -24.42
C GLY A 87 12.57 -5.09 -24.74
N PRO A 88 12.06 -3.92 -25.15
CA PRO A 88 12.88 -2.83 -25.68
C PRO A 88 13.55 -1.99 -24.58
N GLY A 89 14.82 -1.63 -24.81
CA GLY A 89 15.35 -0.30 -24.51
C GLY A 89 15.44 0.16 -23.05
N GLY A 90 16.12 -0.59 -22.18
CA GLY A 90 16.68 -0.06 -20.94
C GLY A 90 18.18 -0.33 -20.91
N ARG A 91 19.01 0.69 -20.67
CA ARG A 91 20.48 0.58 -20.63
C ARG A 91 20.88 -0.61 -19.74
N ARG A 92 21.35 -1.69 -20.39
CA ARG A 92 21.99 -2.83 -19.74
C ARG A 92 23.23 -2.33 -19.01
N ARG A 93 23.14 -2.13 -17.69
CA ARG A 93 24.31 -2.38 -16.83
C ARG A 93 24.66 -3.84 -17.03
N LYS A 94 25.89 -4.12 -17.48
CA LYS A 94 26.44 -5.47 -17.61
C LYS A 94 26.24 -6.19 -16.27
N ALA A 95 25.24 -7.05 -16.19
CA ALA A 95 25.12 -8.04 -15.14
C ALA A 95 26.31 -8.99 -15.32
N GLY A 96 27.25 -8.91 -14.39
CA GLY A 96 28.29 -9.91 -14.23
C GLY A 96 27.67 -11.30 -14.08
N SER A 97 28.29 -12.24 -14.76
CA SER A 97 28.08 -13.68 -14.77
C SER A 97 27.80 -14.31 -13.41
N GLY A 98 27.11 -15.47 -13.44
CA GLY A 98 26.72 -16.28 -12.28
C GLY A 98 27.85 -16.83 -11.38
N PRO A 99 27.56 -17.89 -10.62
CA PRO A 99 27.75 -17.94 -9.17
C PRO A 99 29.21 -18.21 -8.79
N GLY A 100 29.88 -17.18 -8.32
CA GLY A 100 31.02 -17.28 -7.41
C GLY A 100 30.80 -16.22 -6.35
N LYS A 101 31.12 -16.51 -5.08
CA LYS A 101 31.38 -15.45 -4.11
C LYS A 101 32.65 -14.71 -4.57
N PRO A 102 32.66 -13.37 -4.70
CA PRO A 102 33.92 -12.64 -4.61
C PRO A 102 33.83 -11.52 -3.58
N ALA A 103 35.01 -11.07 -3.16
CA ALA A 103 35.30 -10.18 -2.04
C ALA A 103 34.48 -8.88 -2.01
N GLY A 104 34.06 -8.49 -0.78
CA GLY A 104 33.26 -7.31 -0.46
C GLY A 104 31.76 -7.61 -0.38
N GLN A 105 31.29 -8.24 0.71
CA GLN A 105 29.87 -8.59 0.86
C GLN A 105 29.01 -7.32 0.94
N ARG A 106 28.42 -6.92 -0.19
CA ARG A 106 27.36 -5.93 -0.25
C ARG A 106 26.16 -6.46 0.56
N LYS A 107 25.76 -5.74 1.60
CA LYS A 107 24.59 -6.07 2.42
C LYS A 107 23.35 -6.03 1.51
N ARG A 108 22.46 -7.02 1.61
CA ARG A 108 21.29 -7.14 0.72
C ARG A 108 20.02 -7.22 1.55
N ILE A 109 19.20 -6.19 1.47
CA ILE A 109 17.92 -6.15 2.20
C ILE A 109 16.80 -6.39 1.20
N LEU A 110 16.03 -7.47 1.40
CA LEU A 110 14.83 -7.73 0.61
C LEU A 110 13.64 -7.04 1.27
N VAL A 111 13.05 -6.07 0.58
CA VAL A 111 11.81 -5.41 1.00
C VAL A 111 10.64 -5.98 0.18
N HIS A 112 9.61 -6.47 0.85
CA HIS A 112 8.45 -7.07 0.21
C HIS A 112 7.15 -6.32 0.50
N GLY A 113 6.46 -5.87 -0.55
CA GLY A 113 5.09 -5.37 -0.49
C GLY A 113 4.20 -6.07 -1.50
N VAL A 114 3.08 -6.65 -1.06
CA VAL A 114 2.20 -7.48 -1.89
C VAL A 114 1.52 -6.71 -3.04
N SER A 115 1.04 -5.50 -2.76
CA SER A 115 0.25 -4.67 -3.67
C SER A 115 0.88 -3.28 -3.86
N VAL A 116 0.20 -2.45 -4.66
CA VAL A 116 0.60 -1.07 -4.93
C VAL A 116 0.69 -0.25 -3.63
N GLY A 117 -0.20 -0.48 -2.68
CA GLY A 117 -0.24 0.26 -1.41
C GLY A 117 1.00 0.01 -0.56
N GLU A 118 1.40 -1.26 -0.41
CA GLU A 118 2.55 -1.64 0.40
C GLU A 118 3.88 -1.25 -0.28
N VAL A 119 3.97 -1.38 -1.61
CA VAL A 119 5.14 -0.93 -2.38
C VAL A 119 5.37 0.58 -2.24
N LYS A 120 4.28 1.38 -2.25
CA LYS A 120 4.35 2.82 -1.99
C LYS A 120 4.70 3.13 -0.53
N ALA A 121 4.10 2.43 0.42
CA ALA A 121 4.38 2.62 1.84
C ALA A 121 5.85 2.34 2.20
N ALA A 122 6.51 1.43 1.46
CA ALA A 122 7.94 1.15 1.64
C ALA A 122 8.87 2.30 1.21
N GLN A 123 8.39 3.30 0.44
CA GLN A 123 9.28 4.29 -0.19
C GLN A 123 10.08 5.11 0.84
N SER A 124 9.42 5.60 1.88
CA SER A 124 10.09 6.36 2.96
C SER A 124 11.09 5.49 3.73
N LEU A 125 10.82 4.19 3.89
CA LEU A 125 11.73 3.25 4.52
C LEU A 125 12.95 2.96 3.64
N VAL A 126 12.73 2.67 2.35
CA VAL A 126 13.79 2.40 1.38
C VAL A 126 14.73 3.59 1.27
N ARG A 127 14.19 4.80 1.15
CA ARG A 127 15.00 6.02 1.10
C ARG A 127 15.88 6.17 2.35
N GLY A 128 15.32 5.95 3.54
CA GLY A 128 16.10 6.04 4.77
C GLY A 128 17.17 4.95 4.90
N LEU A 129 16.91 3.72 4.43
CA LEU A 129 17.93 2.66 4.35
C LEU A 129 19.10 3.07 3.46
N GLU A 130 18.83 3.75 2.33
CA GLU A 130 19.85 4.23 1.41
C GLU A 130 20.65 5.40 1.97
N GLU A 131 19.98 6.33 2.67
CA GLU A 131 20.60 7.43 3.39
C GLU A 131 21.54 6.93 4.50
N GLU A 132 21.15 5.90 5.25
CA GLU A 132 22.02 5.27 6.25
C GLU A 132 23.23 4.58 5.62
N ALA A 133 23.03 3.87 4.50
CA ALA A 133 24.08 3.14 3.81
C ALA A 133 25.12 4.05 3.13
N ALA A 134 24.71 5.23 2.68
CA ALA A 134 25.61 6.24 2.11
C ALA A 134 26.74 6.65 3.08
N ASN A 135 26.61 6.35 4.38
CA ASN A 135 27.58 6.68 5.42
C ASN A 135 28.69 5.63 5.63
N GLY A 136 28.79 4.56 4.82
CA GLY A 136 30.01 3.74 4.80
C GLY A 136 29.88 2.26 4.44
N GLU A 137 28.67 1.71 4.30
CA GLU A 137 28.46 0.30 3.91
C GLU A 137 27.85 0.18 2.51
N ALA A 138 28.39 -0.72 1.70
CA ALA A 138 27.77 -1.06 0.42
C ALA A 138 26.46 -1.83 0.68
N LEU A 139 25.32 -1.13 0.61
CA LEU A 139 23.97 -1.71 0.71
C LEU A 139 23.35 -1.87 -0.69
N GLU A 140 22.58 -2.93 -0.88
CA GLU A 140 21.69 -3.17 -2.00
C GLU A 140 20.29 -3.48 -1.47
N VAL A 141 19.34 -2.60 -1.76
CA VAL A 141 17.92 -2.84 -1.46
C VAL A 141 17.29 -3.55 -2.67
N ILE A 142 16.63 -4.67 -2.43
CA ILE A 142 15.91 -5.46 -3.43
C ILE A 142 14.42 -5.30 -3.14
N ILE A 143 13.64 -4.91 -4.14
CA ILE A 143 12.20 -4.71 -3.99
C ILE A 143 11.47 -5.92 -4.53
N SER A 144 10.49 -6.44 -3.80
CA SER A 144 9.64 -7.53 -4.28
C SER A 144 8.16 -7.26 -4.15
N ALA A 145 7.40 -7.74 -5.14
CA ALA A 145 5.95 -7.67 -5.15
C ALA A 145 5.31 -8.94 -5.73
N SER A 146 4.10 -9.24 -5.29
CA SER A 146 3.36 -10.43 -5.73
C SER A 146 2.45 -10.14 -6.93
N THR A 147 1.78 -8.99 -6.93
CA THR A 147 0.82 -8.61 -7.98
C THR A 147 1.50 -8.01 -9.22
N ALA A 148 0.90 -8.20 -10.40
CA ALA A 148 1.40 -7.58 -11.65
C ALA A 148 1.43 -6.05 -11.56
N THR A 149 0.37 -5.45 -11.02
CA THR A 149 0.28 -4.00 -10.79
C THR A 149 1.31 -3.52 -9.77
N GLY A 150 1.49 -4.25 -8.67
CA GLY A 150 2.52 -3.95 -7.67
C GLY A 150 3.93 -3.99 -8.28
N LEU A 151 4.23 -4.98 -9.13
CA LEU A 151 5.51 -5.05 -9.84
C LEU A 151 5.73 -3.91 -10.83
N LYS A 152 4.68 -3.52 -11.57
CA LYS A 152 4.78 -2.37 -12.49
C LYS A 152 5.11 -1.11 -11.70
N VAL A 153 4.34 -0.82 -10.66
CA VAL A 153 4.57 0.34 -9.78
C VAL A 153 5.94 0.28 -9.11
N ALA A 154 6.40 -0.90 -8.67
CA ALA A 154 7.72 -1.06 -8.10
C ALA A 154 8.84 -0.71 -9.10
N ARG A 155 8.73 -1.10 -10.38
CA ARG A 155 9.72 -0.71 -11.39
C ARG A 155 9.70 0.78 -11.70
N ASP A 156 8.52 1.39 -11.69
CA ASP A 156 8.36 2.82 -11.95
C ASP A 156 8.89 3.67 -10.77
N LEU A 157 8.69 3.21 -9.52
CA LEU A 157 9.13 3.92 -8.31
C LEU A 157 10.59 3.67 -7.95
N TYR A 158 11.13 2.50 -8.28
CA TYR A 158 12.48 2.05 -7.93
C TYR A 158 13.28 1.65 -9.19
N PRO A 159 13.50 2.58 -10.13
CA PRO A 159 14.11 2.27 -11.43
C PRO A 159 15.56 1.77 -11.32
N ASP A 160 16.26 2.14 -10.24
CA ASP A 160 17.65 1.77 -9.99
C ASP A 160 17.81 0.50 -9.15
N HIS A 161 16.69 -0.11 -8.72
CA HIS A 161 16.68 -1.29 -7.84
C HIS A 161 16.41 -2.58 -8.61
N LEU A 162 16.90 -3.69 -8.06
CA LEU A 162 16.47 -5.00 -8.51
C LEU A 162 15.03 -5.25 -8.03
N VAL A 163 14.09 -5.25 -8.97
CA VAL A 163 12.68 -5.54 -8.71
C VAL A 163 12.33 -6.98 -9.06
N VAL A 164 11.88 -7.76 -8.07
CA VAL A 164 11.61 -9.19 -8.19
C VAL A 164 10.19 -9.60 -7.83
N ARG A 165 9.73 -10.71 -8.40
CA ARG A 165 8.46 -11.33 -8.01
C ARG A 165 8.67 -12.07 -6.69
N PHE A 166 7.77 -11.90 -5.75
CA PHE A 166 7.74 -12.75 -4.56
C PHE A 166 7.46 -14.21 -4.95
N PRO A 167 8.15 -15.21 -4.36
CA PRO A 167 7.97 -16.61 -4.73
C PRO A 167 6.61 -17.13 -4.28
N VAL A 168 6.09 -18.14 -4.99
CA VAL A 168 5.03 -18.99 -4.43
C VAL A 168 5.58 -19.68 -3.18
N ASP A 169 4.78 -19.79 -2.12
CA ASP A 169 5.19 -20.32 -0.82
C ASP A 169 5.36 -21.85 -0.79
N LEU A 170 6.01 -22.41 -1.81
CA LEU A 170 6.47 -23.79 -1.87
C LEU A 170 7.92 -23.85 -1.39
N SER A 171 8.21 -24.76 -0.46
CA SER A 171 9.51 -24.82 0.23
C SER A 171 10.73 -24.81 -0.68
N PHE A 172 10.70 -25.58 -1.78
CA PHE A 172 11.81 -25.66 -2.71
C PHE A 172 11.97 -24.41 -3.59
N ILE A 173 10.86 -23.72 -3.91
CA ILE A 173 10.88 -22.45 -4.66
C ILE A 173 11.44 -21.35 -3.79
N VAL A 174 10.92 -21.22 -2.56
CA VAL A 174 11.39 -20.26 -1.56
C VAL A 174 12.87 -20.44 -1.28
N ARG A 175 13.32 -21.69 -1.04
CA ARG A 175 14.73 -22.00 -0.79
C ARG A 175 15.63 -21.54 -1.93
N ARG A 176 15.20 -21.79 -3.17
CA ARG A 176 15.93 -21.36 -4.38
C ARG A 176 15.92 -19.84 -4.52
N PHE A 177 14.81 -19.19 -4.20
CA PHE A 177 14.65 -17.74 -4.23
C PHE A 177 15.61 -17.06 -3.24
N LEU A 178 15.54 -17.44 -1.96
CA LEU A 178 16.42 -16.89 -0.92
C LEU A 178 17.89 -17.22 -1.17
N GLY A 179 18.21 -18.44 -1.60
CA GLY A 179 19.59 -18.84 -1.90
C GLY A 179 20.21 -18.09 -3.07
N ARG A 180 19.42 -17.65 -4.06
CA ARG A 180 19.89 -16.86 -5.20
C ARG A 180 20.05 -15.38 -4.88
N LEU A 181 19.09 -14.81 -4.15
CA LEU A 181 19.17 -13.40 -3.74
C LEU A 181 20.25 -13.21 -2.67
N ALA A 182 20.43 -14.21 -1.80
CA ALA A 182 21.31 -14.18 -0.63
C ALA A 182 21.11 -12.89 0.20
N PRO A 183 19.86 -12.58 0.64
CA PRO A 183 19.61 -11.42 1.47
C PRO A 183 20.26 -11.59 2.85
N THR A 184 20.78 -10.50 3.39
CA THR A 184 21.24 -10.41 4.78
C THR A 184 20.08 -10.23 5.75
N SER A 185 18.95 -9.70 5.29
CA SER A 185 17.70 -9.56 6.05
C SER A 185 16.50 -9.43 5.11
N VAL A 186 15.31 -9.72 5.62
CA VAL A 186 14.04 -9.51 4.91
C VAL A 186 13.15 -8.58 5.72
N ILE A 187 12.52 -7.63 5.03
CA ILE A 187 11.52 -6.71 5.56
C ILE A 187 10.21 -6.98 4.83
N LEU A 188 9.19 -7.40 5.57
CA LEU A 188 7.83 -7.64 5.08
C LEU A 188 6.94 -6.46 5.47
N ILE A 189 6.31 -5.82 4.50
CA ILE A 189 5.38 -4.70 4.76
C ILE A 189 3.98 -5.26 5.08
N GLU A 190 3.35 -4.75 6.14
CA GLU A 190 2.05 -5.18 6.66
C GLU A 190 2.00 -6.63 7.18
N LEU A 191 1.13 -7.51 6.67
CA LEU A 191 0.90 -8.87 7.19
C LEU A 191 1.17 -9.94 6.13
N GLU A 192 2.39 -9.93 5.57
CA GLU A 192 2.83 -10.90 4.56
C GLU A 192 3.50 -12.13 5.19
N ILE A 193 2.75 -12.84 6.04
CA ILE A 193 3.27 -13.97 6.83
C ILE A 193 3.07 -15.29 6.07
N TRP A 194 4.16 -15.78 5.48
CA TRP A 194 4.21 -16.98 4.65
C TRP A 194 4.96 -18.12 5.36
N PRO A 195 4.29 -19.25 5.71
CA PRO A 195 4.88 -20.29 6.56
C PRO A 195 6.19 -20.89 6.03
N ASN A 196 6.25 -21.21 4.73
CA ASN A 196 7.46 -21.81 4.15
C ASN A 196 8.57 -20.77 3.95
N PHE A 197 8.20 -19.55 3.56
CA PHE A 197 9.11 -18.40 3.47
C PHE A 197 9.85 -18.16 4.78
N LEU A 198 9.10 -18.00 5.88
CA LEU A 198 9.68 -17.77 7.20
C LEU A 198 10.55 -18.94 7.66
N ARG A 199 10.11 -20.17 7.40
CA ARG A 199 10.89 -21.38 7.73
C ARG A 199 12.22 -21.41 6.99
N GLU A 200 12.22 -21.22 5.67
CA GLU A 200 13.44 -21.30 4.87
C GLU A 200 14.36 -20.08 5.11
N ALA A 201 13.81 -18.90 5.40
CA ALA A 201 14.60 -17.74 5.83
C ALA A 201 15.38 -18.02 7.11
N ASN A 202 14.70 -18.54 8.15
CA ASN A 202 15.36 -18.92 9.41
C ASN A 202 16.38 -20.05 9.20
N ARG A 203 16.07 -21.05 8.36
CA ARG A 203 17.01 -22.14 8.03
C ARG A 203 18.29 -21.63 7.36
N LEU A 204 18.22 -20.53 6.62
CA LEU A 204 19.36 -19.87 5.97
C LEU A 204 20.03 -18.82 6.86
N GLY A 205 19.57 -18.65 8.10
CA GLY A 205 20.12 -17.65 9.01
C GLY A 205 19.70 -16.21 8.70
N VAL A 206 18.65 -16.02 7.88
CA VAL A 206 18.20 -14.69 7.43
C VAL A 206 17.13 -14.16 8.40
N PRO A 207 17.38 -13.09 9.16
CA PRO A 207 16.38 -12.47 10.02
C PRO A 207 15.26 -11.82 9.20
N VAL A 208 14.05 -11.90 9.71
CA VAL A 208 12.85 -11.34 9.06
C VAL A 208 12.19 -10.34 10.00
N ALA A 209 11.96 -9.12 9.52
CA ALA A 209 11.13 -8.13 10.19
C ALA A 209 9.79 -7.98 9.47
N VAL A 210 8.74 -7.77 10.27
CA VAL A 210 7.45 -7.27 9.79
C VAL A 210 7.35 -5.81 10.18
N VAL A 211 7.13 -4.92 9.22
CA VAL A 211 7.02 -3.48 9.45
C VAL A 211 5.70 -2.94 8.93
N ASN A 212 5.25 -1.81 9.48
CA ASN A 212 3.90 -1.29 9.26
C ASN A 212 2.83 -2.36 9.57
N GLY A 213 3.11 -3.21 10.57
CA GLY A 213 2.31 -4.39 10.87
C GLY A 213 0.91 -4.00 11.31
N ARG A 214 -0.10 -4.58 10.66
CA ARG A 214 -1.51 -4.48 11.04
C ARG A 214 -2.18 -5.83 10.93
N ILE A 215 -3.15 -6.09 11.80
CA ILE A 215 -3.88 -7.36 11.83
C ILE A 215 -5.30 -7.12 12.31
N THR A 216 -6.29 -7.43 11.47
CA THR A 216 -7.71 -7.22 11.81
C THR A 216 -8.14 -8.16 12.95
N VAL A 217 -9.28 -7.85 13.58
CA VAL A 217 -9.84 -8.65 14.69
C VAL A 217 -10.11 -10.09 14.23
N GLU A 218 -10.68 -10.26 13.04
CA GLU A 218 -11.04 -11.55 12.46
C GLU A 218 -9.79 -12.37 12.12
N SER A 219 -8.78 -11.70 11.55
CA SER A 219 -7.50 -12.33 11.23
C SER A 219 -6.78 -12.77 12.50
N PHE A 220 -6.74 -11.90 13.52
CA PHE A 220 -6.18 -12.21 14.83
C PHE A 220 -6.86 -13.42 15.48
N ALA A 221 -8.19 -13.45 15.53
CA ALA A 221 -8.94 -14.58 16.09
C ALA A 221 -8.61 -15.90 15.38
N ARG A 222 -8.47 -15.86 14.04
CA ARG A 222 -8.07 -17.01 13.23
C ARG A 222 -6.66 -17.48 13.58
N TYR A 223 -5.69 -16.57 13.66
CA TYR A 223 -4.32 -16.94 14.01
C TYR A 223 -4.20 -17.46 15.44
N CYS A 224 -4.96 -16.93 16.40
CA CYS A 224 -5.04 -17.49 17.75
C CYS A 224 -5.56 -18.93 17.73
N ARG A 225 -6.62 -19.22 16.94
CA ARG A 225 -7.21 -20.56 16.83
C ARG A 225 -6.26 -21.59 16.22
N PHE A 226 -5.43 -21.18 15.26
CA PHE A 226 -4.50 -22.09 14.56
C PHE A 226 -3.03 -21.92 14.98
N ARG A 227 -2.77 -21.23 16.11
CA ARG A 227 -1.42 -20.87 16.56
C ARG A 227 -0.50 -22.09 16.74
N SER A 228 -1.02 -23.17 17.30
CA SER A 228 -0.27 -24.41 17.55
C SER A 228 0.06 -25.17 16.27
N LEU A 229 -0.80 -25.08 15.25
CA LEU A 229 -0.62 -25.74 13.96
C LEU A 229 0.39 -24.99 13.07
N LEU A 230 0.46 -23.67 13.20
CA LEU A 230 1.29 -22.81 12.37
C LEU A 230 1.99 -21.70 13.20
N PRO A 231 3.04 -21.99 13.98
CA PRO A 231 3.72 -21.01 14.85
C PRO A 231 4.72 -20.14 14.08
N GLN A 232 4.32 -19.69 12.90
CA GLN A 232 5.06 -18.79 12.02
C GLN A 232 5.47 -17.46 12.68
N PHE A 233 4.69 -16.94 13.63
CA PHE A 233 5.01 -15.70 14.33
C PHE A 233 6.25 -15.81 15.21
N GLY A 234 6.59 -17.02 15.68
CA GLY A 234 7.83 -17.29 16.40
C GLY A 234 9.08 -17.29 15.52
N ARG A 235 8.93 -17.18 14.20
CA ARG A 235 10.03 -17.15 13.22
C ARG A 235 10.38 -15.73 12.75
N ILE A 236 9.82 -14.72 13.40
CA ILE A 236 10.00 -13.31 13.04
C ILE A 236 10.92 -12.67 14.07
N THR A 237 11.94 -11.97 13.58
CA THR A 237 12.98 -11.32 14.40
C THR A 237 12.48 -10.03 15.03
N LEU A 238 11.64 -9.27 14.33
CA LEU A 238 11.15 -7.97 14.80
C LEU A 238 9.76 -7.69 14.20
N PHE A 239 8.87 -7.15 15.02
CA PHE A 239 7.61 -6.57 14.56
C PHE A 239 7.62 -5.06 14.87
N CYS A 240 7.31 -4.26 13.87
CA CYS A 240 7.06 -2.84 13.97
C CYS A 240 5.60 -2.59 13.59
N ALA A 241 4.74 -2.52 14.59
CA ALA A 241 3.29 -2.34 14.45
C ALA A 241 2.91 -0.87 14.26
N GLN A 242 1.75 -0.64 13.64
CA GLN A 242 1.24 0.71 13.40
C GLN A 242 0.79 1.44 14.67
N ASP A 243 0.27 0.70 15.65
CA ASP A 243 -0.20 1.22 16.93
C ASP A 243 -0.13 0.13 18.00
N GLU A 244 -0.49 0.51 19.23
CA GLU A 244 -0.43 -0.36 20.39
C GLU A 244 -1.44 -1.51 20.33
N VAL A 245 -2.60 -1.29 19.71
CA VAL A 245 -3.63 -2.33 19.55
C VAL A 245 -3.12 -3.45 18.65
N TYR A 246 -2.48 -3.11 17.53
CA TYR A 246 -1.83 -4.10 16.68
C TYR A 246 -0.60 -4.71 17.36
N ALA A 247 0.19 -3.93 18.10
CA ALA A 247 1.33 -4.43 18.86
C ALA A 247 0.89 -5.50 19.87
N ASP A 248 -0.18 -5.29 20.63
CA ASP A 248 -0.72 -6.26 21.60
C ASP A 248 -1.16 -7.56 20.94
N ARG A 249 -1.80 -7.46 19.76
CA ARG A 249 -2.14 -8.63 18.95
C ARG A 249 -0.90 -9.40 18.52
N PHE A 250 0.15 -8.70 18.05
CA PHE A 250 1.41 -9.35 17.69
C PHE A 250 2.15 -9.91 18.91
N ARG A 251 2.12 -9.27 20.08
CA ARG A 251 2.70 -9.80 21.33
C ARG A 251 2.02 -11.10 21.73
N THR A 252 0.71 -11.18 21.56
CA THR A 252 -0.06 -12.40 21.82
C THR A 252 0.32 -13.53 20.88
N LEU A 253 0.55 -13.24 19.59
CA LEU A 253 0.89 -14.25 18.58
C LEU A 253 2.36 -14.64 18.57
N SER A 254 3.26 -13.69 18.86
CA SER A 254 4.71 -13.84 18.87
C SER A 254 5.19 -14.84 19.94
N ALA A 255 6.35 -15.43 19.70
CA ALA A 255 7.07 -16.22 20.71
C ALA A 255 7.90 -15.33 21.66
N ALA A 256 8.19 -14.09 21.28
CA ALA A 256 8.98 -13.14 22.05
C ALA A 256 8.32 -11.74 22.01
N PRO A 257 7.48 -11.39 23.00
CA PRO A 257 6.78 -10.10 23.05
C PRO A 257 7.70 -8.88 23.05
N THR A 258 8.93 -9.03 23.57
CA THR A 258 9.97 -7.98 23.59
C THR A 258 10.44 -7.58 22.20
N ARG A 259 10.15 -8.39 21.17
CA ARG A 259 10.48 -8.11 19.76
C ARG A 259 9.33 -7.42 19.01
N VAL A 260 8.34 -6.92 19.73
CA VAL A 260 7.19 -6.20 19.17
C VAL A 260 7.21 -4.76 19.64
N LEU A 261 7.43 -3.87 18.69
CA LEU A 261 7.52 -2.42 18.89
C LEU A 261 6.38 -1.72 18.14
N THR A 262 6.01 -0.55 18.63
CA THR A 262 5.07 0.36 17.96
C THR A 262 5.87 1.44 17.25
N SER A 263 5.87 1.43 15.91
CA SER A 263 6.63 2.40 15.11
C SER A 263 5.76 3.45 14.44
N GLY A 264 4.45 3.24 14.32
CA GLY A 264 3.56 4.13 13.57
C GLY A 264 3.28 3.63 12.15
N ASN A 265 2.49 4.41 11.39
CA ASN A 265 2.01 4.03 10.07
C ASN A 265 2.88 4.64 8.95
N LEU A 266 3.65 3.80 8.25
CA LEU A 266 4.55 4.23 7.16
C LEU A 266 3.83 4.94 6.01
N LYS A 267 2.51 4.72 5.85
CA LYS A 267 1.72 5.40 4.80
C LYS A 267 1.65 6.90 5.02
N VAL A 268 1.73 7.36 6.28
CA VAL A 268 1.66 8.78 6.65
C VAL A 268 2.94 9.52 6.29
N ASP A 269 4.09 8.88 6.44
CA ASP A 269 5.41 9.44 6.09
C ASP A 269 5.54 9.76 4.59
N GLY A 270 4.76 9.09 3.74
CA GLY A 270 4.70 9.36 2.31
C GLY A 270 3.77 10.52 1.93
N LEU A 271 2.85 10.92 2.80
CA LEU A 271 1.95 12.05 2.54
C LEU A 271 2.72 13.35 2.63
N ARG A 272 2.47 14.29 1.73
CA ARG A 272 2.92 15.68 1.87
C ARG A 272 1.95 16.41 2.79
N VAL A 273 2.48 17.08 3.82
CA VAL A 273 1.68 17.81 4.82
C VAL A 273 1.85 19.29 4.53
N GLY A 274 0.73 20.00 4.54
CA GLY A 274 0.61 21.35 4.03
C GLY A 274 -0.02 21.37 2.65
N ARG A 275 -0.81 22.42 2.38
CA ARG A 275 -1.53 22.59 1.12
C ARG A 275 -0.53 22.58 -0.03
N ARG A 276 -0.81 21.72 -1.01
CA ARG A 276 -0.02 21.64 -2.23
C ARG A 276 -0.34 22.83 -3.13
N LEU A 277 0.65 23.30 -3.88
CA LEU A 277 0.37 24.22 -4.98
C LEU A 277 -0.19 23.44 -6.17
N PRO A 278 -1.39 23.77 -6.67
CA PRO A 278 -1.97 23.11 -7.81
C PRO A 278 -1.09 23.31 -9.06
N LYS A 279 -0.94 22.26 -9.86
CA LYS A 279 -0.24 22.33 -11.14
C LYS A 279 -0.91 23.35 -12.08
N PRO A 280 -0.13 24.07 -12.92
CA PRO A 280 -0.69 25.00 -13.90
C PRO A 280 -1.74 24.36 -14.82
N GLU A 281 -1.55 23.10 -15.20
CA GLU A 281 -2.49 22.37 -16.05
C GLU A 281 -3.84 22.13 -15.36
N THR A 282 -3.81 21.78 -14.07
CA THR A 282 -5.00 21.58 -13.26
C THR A 282 -5.76 22.89 -13.08
N LEU A 283 -5.05 23.98 -12.75
CA LEU A 283 -5.64 25.32 -12.67
C LEU A 283 -6.28 25.74 -14.00
N LYS A 284 -5.57 25.53 -15.12
CA LYS A 284 -6.06 25.86 -16.45
C LYS A 284 -7.38 25.16 -16.76
N GLN A 285 -7.49 23.87 -16.44
CA GLN A 285 -8.69 23.07 -16.75
C GLN A 285 -9.84 23.37 -15.81
N MET A 286 -9.54 23.61 -14.54
CA MET A 286 -10.54 24.00 -13.56
C MET A 286 -11.13 25.37 -13.88
N GLY A 287 -10.39 26.24 -14.57
CA GLY A 287 -10.79 27.62 -14.83
C GLY A 287 -10.56 28.51 -13.60
N PRO A 288 -10.70 29.85 -13.75
CA PRO A 288 -10.57 30.77 -12.63
C PRO A 288 -11.57 30.39 -11.53
N LEU A 289 -11.15 30.39 -10.27
CA LEU A 289 -12.02 30.08 -9.14
C LEU A 289 -12.80 31.30 -8.66
N ASP A 290 -12.30 32.52 -8.89
CA ASP A 290 -12.97 33.80 -8.61
C ASP A 290 -13.62 33.90 -7.21
N GLY A 291 -12.98 33.28 -6.20
CA GLY A 291 -13.47 33.24 -4.82
C GLY A 291 -14.56 32.20 -4.54
N GLN A 292 -14.97 31.41 -5.54
CA GLN A 292 -15.87 30.27 -5.34
C GLN A 292 -15.18 29.17 -4.53
N LEU A 293 -15.90 28.66 -3.53
CA LEU A 293 -15.46 27.52 -2.76
C LEU A 293 -15.55 26.24 -3.60
N VAL A 294 -14.68 25.27 -3.32
CA VAL A 294 -14.62 24.00 -4.04
C VAL A 294 -14.98 22.84 -3.10
N LEU A 295 -16.02 22.10 -3.47
CA LEU A 295 -16.43 20.85 -2.85
C LEU A 295 -15.93 19.67 -3.68
N VAL A 296 -15.09 18.81 -3.09
CA VAL A 296 -14.54 17.63 -3.76
C VAL A 296 -15.14 16.35 -3.18
N GLY A 297 -15.84 15.57 -4.00
CA GLY A 297 -16.17 14.18 -3.72
C GLY A 297 -15.04 13.27 -4.19
N GLY A 298 -14.17 12.84 -3.27
CA GLY A 298 -12.99 12.05 -3.59
C GLY A 298 -13.18 10.54 -3.38
N SER A 299 -12.76 9.74 -4.35
CA SER A 299 -12.87 8.28 -4.35
C SER A 299 -14.32 7.77 -4.13
N THR A 300 -15.29 8.41 -4.78
CA THR A 300 -16.71 8.07 -4.66
C THR A 300 -17.08 6.74 -5.31
N HIS A 301 -18.17 6.15 -4.83
CA HIS A 301 -18.82 4.95 -5.36
C HIS A 301 -20.31 5.19 -5.61
N ASN A 302 -20.96 4.34 -6.41
CA ASN A 302 -22.41 4.36 -6.55
C ASN A 302 -23.09 4.09 -5.18
N PRO A 303 -24.13 4.83 -4.75
CA PRO A 303 -24.77 6.00 -5.38
C PRO A 303 -24.30 7.35 -4.82
N GLU A 304 -23.13 7.42 -4.18
CA GLU A 304 -22.62 8.61 -3.50
C GLU A 304 -22.47 9.81 -4.44
N GLU A 305 -22.14 9.58 -5.72
CA GLU A 305 -22.04 10.67 -6.71
C GLU A 305 -23.38 11.41 -6.88
N LEU A 306 -24.48 10.65 -6.93
CA LEU A 306 -25.82 11.21 -7.04
C LEU A 306 -26.22 11.92 -5.75
N LEU A 307 -25.97 11.29 -4.60
CA LEU A 307 -26.29 11.86 -3.28
C LEU A 307 -25.54 13.17 -3.02
N LEU A 308 -24.25 13.21 -3.33
CA LEU A 308 -23.43 14.41 -3.17
C LEU A 308 -23.85 15.53 -4.13
N THR A 309 -24.19 15.19 -5.38
CA THR A 309 -24.69 16.18 -6.34
C THR A 309 -26.04 16.75 -5.92
N GLN A 310 -26.94 15.92 -5.42
CA GLN A 310 -28.22 16.36 -4.88
C GLN A 310 -28.03 17.30 -3.70
N ALA A 311 -27.21 16.90 -2.71
CA ALA A 311 -26.87 17.71 -1.56
C ALA A 311 -26.27 19.07 -1.95
N TRP A 312 -25.29 19.06 -2.87
CA TRP A 312 -24.67 20.27 -3.39
C TRP A 312 -25.69 21.23 -4.01
N ARG A 313 -26.53 20.74 -4.91
CA ARG A 313 -27.53 21.55 -5.61
C ARG A 313 -28.55 22.17 -4.66
N GLU A 314 -28.98 21.42 -3.65
CA GLU A 314 -30.02 21.84 -2.72
C GLU A 314 -29.51 22.84 -1.67
N THR A 315 -28.21 22.83 -1.34
CA THR A 315 -27.70 23.58 -0.20
C THR A 315 -26.54 24.53 -0.47
N VAL A 316 -25.70 24.27 -1.47
CA VAL A 316 -24.51 25.07 -1.80
C VAL A 316 -24.24 25.16 -3.32
N PRO A 317 -25.24 25.47 -4.17
CA PRO A 317 -25.08 25.46 -5.63
C PRO A 317 -24.07 26.49 -6.17
N GLU A 318 -23.68 27.47 -5.37
CA GLU A 318 -22.65 28.47 -5.67
C GLU A 318 -21.22 27.93 -5.60
N ALA A 319 -21.01 26.83 -4.86
CA ALA A 319 -19.73 26.15 -4.78
C ALA A 319 -19.45 25.35 -6.05
N ARG A 320 -18.19 25.17 -6.42
CA ARG A 320 -17.80 24.32 -7.54
C ARG A 320 -17.75 22.86 -7.06
N LEU A 321 -18.53 21.98 -7.69
CA LEU A 321 -18.54 20.55 -7.38
C LEU A 321 -17.59 19.77 -8.30
N VAL A 322 -16.65 19.04 -7.69
CA VAL A 322 -15.74 18.12 -8.39
C VAL A 322 -15.94 16.70 -7.88
N LEU A 323 -16.24 15.77 -8.78
CA LEU A 323 -16.44 14.35 -8.49
C LEU A 323 -15.27 13.54 -9.03
N VAL A 324 -14.56 12.85 -8.14
CA VAL A 324 -13.43 11.98 -8.48
C VAL A 324 -13.81 10.54 -8.12
N PRO A 325 -14.42 9.76 -9.04
CA PRO A 325 -14.83 8.40 -8.76
C PRO A 325 -13.64 7.48 -8.48
N ARG A 326 -13.84 6.49 -7.60
CA ARG A 326 -12.81 5.49 -7.29
C ARG A 326 -12.33 4.71 -8.53
N HIS A 327 -13.24 4.54 -9.49
CA HIS A 327 -13.01 3.88 -10.76
C HIS A 327 -13.32 4.85 -11.92
N PRO A 328 -12.28 5.45 -12.55
CA PRO A 328 -12.48 6.43 -13.61
C PRO A 328 -13.29 5.93 -14.82
N GLY A 329 -13.26 4.62 -15.08
CA GLY A 329 -14.09 3.99 -16.12
C GLY A 329 -15.61 4.15 -15.91
N ARG A 330 -16.06 4.50 -14.70
CA ARG A 330 -17.47 4.79 -14.39
C ARG A 330 -17.93 6.20 -14.81
N ALA A 331 -17.05 7.06 -15.29
CA ALA A 331 -17.42 8.45 -15.61
C ALA A 331 -18.65 8.56 -16.52
N GLY A 332 -18.74 7.72 -17.57
CA GLY A 332 -19.90 7.71 -18.45
C GLY A 332 -21.21 7.24 -17.78
N GLU A 333 -21.12 6.30 -16.83
CA GLU A 333 -22.27 5.88 -16.01
C GLU A 333 -22.74 7.01 -15.09
N ILE A 334 -21.80 7.66 -14.41
CA ILE A 334 -22.07 8.77 -13.49
C ILE A 334 -22.74 9.93 -14.22
N ILE A 335 -22.17 10.36 -15.37
CA ILE A 335 -22.74 11.46 -16.16
C ILE A 335 -24.16 11.13 -16.63
N ARG A 336 -24.43 9.89 -17.05
CA ARG A 336 -25.79 9.46 -17.43
C ARG A 336 -26.76 9.50 -16.25
N ALA A 337 -26.35 8.98 -15.10
CA ALA A 337 -27.19 8.97 -13.89
C ALA A 337 -27.52 10.39 -13.42
N LEU A 338 -26.52 11.30 -13.42
CA LEU A 338 -26.72 12.70 -13.07
C LEU A 338 -27.58 13.43 -14.10
N SER A 339 -27.41 13.14 -15.40
CA SER A 339 -28.28 13.69 -16.46
C SER A 339 -29.74 13.27 -16.31
N GLN A 340 -29.99 12.02 -15.91
CA GLN A 340 -31.35 11.53 -15.60
C GLN A 340 -31.96 12.22 -14.38
N ALA A 341 -31.13 12.67 -13.44
CA ALA A 341 -31.53 13.50 -12.30
C ALA A 341 -31.66 15.00 -12.62
N GLY A 342 -31.46 15.40 -13.88
CA GLY A 342 -31.59 16.77 -14.36
C GLY A 342 -30.29 17.59 -14.40
N GLU A 343 -29.16 16.98 -14.04
CA GLU A 343 -27.87 17.69 -13.92
C GLU A 343 -27.00 17.56 -15.16
N LYS A 344 -26.49 18.70 -15.65
CA LYS A 344 -25.54 18.72 -16.76
C LYS A 344 -24.12 18.69 -16.23
N CYS A 345 -23.45 17.56 -16.39
CA CYS A 345 -22.06 17.38 -15.94
C CYS A 345 -21.06 17.61 -17.07
N GLN A 346 -19.82 17.88 -16.68
CA GLN A 346 -18.66 17.97 -17.56
C GLN A 346 -17.67 16.87 -17.24
N ARG A 347 -16.87 16.47 -18.24
CA ARG A 347 -15.85 15.43 -18.10
C ARG A 347 -14.47 16.00 -18.34
N LEU A 348 -13.54 15.74 -17.43
CA LEU A 348 -12.20 16.35 -17.48
C LEU A 348 -11.43 15.98 -18.75
N SER A 349 -11.44 14.71 -19.16
CA SER A 349 -10.75 14.28 -20.38
C SER A 349 -11.30 14.92 -21.66
N GLU A 350 -12.61 15.17 -21.73
CA GLU A 350 -13.26 15.82 -22.88
C GLU A 350 -12.90 17.30 -22.95
N LEU A 351 -12.95 18.01 -21.82
CA LEU A 351 -12.50 19.41 -21.73
C LEU A 351 -11.03 19.55 -22.17
N ARG A 352 -10.16 18.64 -21.72
CA ARG A 352 -8.75 18.60 -22.14
C ARG A 352 -8.59 18.41 -23.64
N ALA A 353 -9.30 17.45 -24.21
CA ALA A 353 -9.24 17.16 -25.65
C ALA A 353 -9.73 18.36 -26.49
N ALA A 354 -10.74 19.07 -26.00
CA ALA A 354 -11.30 20.26 -26.65
C ALA A 354 -10.51 21.55 -26.38
N GLY A 355 -9.52 21.53 -25.48
CA GLY A 355 -8.82 22.75 -25.04
C GLY A 355 -9.71 23.73 -24.27
N GLN A 356 -10.79 23.23 -23.66
CA GLN A 356 -11.79 24.00 -22.94
C GLN A 356 -11.52 24.01 -21.44
N VAL A 357 -12.07 25.02 -20.76
CA VAL A 357 -12.08 25.13 -19.30
C VAL A 357 -13.44 24.71 -18.75
N ALA A 358 -13.48 24.24 -17.51
CA ALA A 358 -14.73 23.84 -16.87
C ALA A 358 -15.66 25.04 -16.61
N ASP A 359 -16.94 24.89 -16.97
CA ASP A 359 -18.02 25.76 -16.52
C ASP A 359 -18.24 25.58 -15.02
N ALA A 360 -18.14 26.66 -14.25
CA ALA A 360 -18.24 26.64 -12.80
C ALA A 360 -19.60 26.19 -12.27
N GLY A 361 -20.68 26.40 -13.04
CA GLY A 361 -22.05 26.07 -12.64
C GLY A 361 -22.42 24.60 -12.87
N ARG A 362 -21.48 23.76 -13.30
CA ARG A 362 -21.73 22.36 -13.66
C ARG A 362 -20.77 21.42 -12.93
N PRO A 363 -21.27 20.30 -12.36
CA PRO A 363 -20.40 19.31 -11.76
C PRO A 363 -19.33 18.80 -12.73
N LEU A 364 -18.08 18.76 -12.29
CA LEU A 364 -16.96 18.23 -13.06
C LEU A 364 -16.61 16.80 -12.61
N VAL A 365 -16.65 15.85 -13.53
CA VAL A 365 -16.23 14.46 -13.30
C VAL A 365 -14.78 14.27 -13.76
N VAL A 366 -13.91 13.90 -12.82
CA VAL A 366 -12.49 13.61 -13.06
C VAL A 366 -12.33 12.14 -13.42
N ASP A 367 -12.12 11.85 -14.69
CA ASP A 367 -12.06 10.50 -15.24
C ASP A 367 -10.64 10.04 -15.58
N THR A 368 -9.64 10.63 -14.94
CA THR A 368 -8.22 10.30 -15.10
C THR A 368 -7.63 9.73 -13.81
N ILE A 369 -6.58 8.91 -13.93
CA ILE A 369 -5.93 8.26 -12.80
C ILE A 369 -4.83 9.17 -12.24
N GLY A 370 -4.74 9.24 -10.90
CA GLY A 370 -3.59 9.86 -10.22
C GLY A 370 -3.71 11.36 -9.99
N GLU A 371 -4.91 11.92 -10.10
CA GLU A 371 -5.14 13.37 -9.95
C GLU A 371 -5.82 13.77 -8.65
N LEU A 372 -6.29 12.81 -7.84
CA LEU A 372 -7.06 13.11 -6.63
C LEU A 372 -6.32 14.02 -5.65
N GLU A 373 -5.05 13.73 -5.35
CA GLU A 373 -4.21 14.58 -4.49
C GLU A 373 -4.06 16.01 -5.04
N GLU A 374 -4.02 16.15 -6.37
CA GLU A 374 -3.95 17.45 -7.03
C GLU A 374 -5.28 18.21 -6.90
N VAL A 375 -6.39 17.51 -7.09
CA VAL A 375 -7.74 18.08 -6.95
C VAL A 375 -8.01 18.50 -5.51
N TYR A 376 -7.56 17.74 -4.52
CA TYR A 376 -7.67 18.15 -3.10
C TYR A 376 -6.93 19.45 -2.78
N SER A 377 -5.88 19.79 -3.52
CA SER A 377 -5.16 21.06 -3.29
C SER A 377 -6.00 22.31 -3.58
N LEU A 378 -7.07 22.13 -4.37
CA LEU A 378 -8.05 23.16 -4.70
C LEU A 378 -9.26 23.15 -3.78
N ALA A 379 -9.41 22.14 -2.93
CA ALA A 379 -10.62 21.92 -2.13
C ALA A 379 -10.69 22.87 -0.92
N ASP A 380 -11.90 23.31 -0.64
CA ASP A 380 -12.25 23.95 0.64
C ASP A 380 -12.95 22.95 1.57
N LEU A 381 -13.67 21.99 0.99
CA LEU A 381 -14.31 20.88 1.69
C LEU A 381 -14.17 19.60 0.86
N ALA A 382 -13.80 18.51 1.52
CA ALA A 382 -13.69 17.19 0.91
C ALA A 382 -14.70 16.21 1.51
N PHE A 383 -15.53 15.61 0.66
CA PHE A 383 -16.26 14.38 0.98
C PHE A 383 -15.44 13.17 0.56
N VAL A 384 -15.09 12.30 1.50
CA VAL A 384 -14.32 11.07 1.23
C VAL A 384 -15.29 9.91 1.06
N GLY A 385 -15.36 9.38 -0.16
CA GLY A 385 -16.32 8.35 -0.57
C GLY A 385 -16.02 6.94 -0.05
N GLY A 386 -16.81 5.98 -0.54
CA GLY A 386 -16.88 4.61 -0.03
C GLY A 386 -17.39 4.54 1.42
N SER A 387 -18.01 5.61 1.91
CA SER A 387 -18.27 5.86 3.32
C SER A 387 -19.76 6.04 3.64
N LEU A 388 -20.59 6.47 2.68
CA LEU A 388 -22.06 6.44 2.79
C LEU A 388 -22.65 5.09 2.38
N VAL A 389 -21.81 4.22 1.83
CA VAL A 389 -22.12 2.83 1.47
C VAL A 389 -21.23 1.89 2.28
N PRO A 390 -21.62 0.63 2.53
CA PRO A 390 -20.85 -0.32 3.33
C PRO A 390 -19.60 -0.87 2.62
N HIS A 391 -18.77 0.02 2.06
CA HIS A 391 -17.50 -0.27 1.39
C HIS A 391 -16.28 -0.07 2.32
N GLY A 392 -16.48 0.50 3.50
CA GLY A 392 -15.46 0.61 4.55
C GLY A 392 -14.58 1.86 4.46
N GLY A 393 -14.92 2.83 3.61
CA GLY A 393 -14.26 4.13 3.48
C GLY A 393 -13.15 4.14 2.43
N GLN A 394 -12.55 5.31 2.23
CA GLN A 394 -11.37 5.54 1.40
C GLN A 394 -10.38 6.42 2.18
N ASN A 395 -9.25 6.77 1.57
CA ASN A 395 -8.14 7.43 2.24
C ASN A 395 -8.45 8.88 2.65
N MET A 396 -8.94 9.10 3.89
CA MET A 396 -9.18 10.45 4.42
C MET A 396 -7.92 11.21 4.86
N LEU A 397 -6.76 10.54 4.93
CA LEU A 397 -5.52 11.23 5.30
C LEU A 397 -4.98 12.11 4.17
N GLU A 398 -5.27 11.82 2.90
CA GLU A 398 -4.84 12.64 1.76
C GLU A 398 -5.37 14.09 1.82
N PRO A 399 -6.69 14.33 1.93
CA PRO A 399 -7.20 15.69 2.08
C PRO A 399 -6.83 16.31 3.44
N ALA A 400 -6.83 15.53 4.52
CA ALA A 400 -6.42 16.00 5.85
C ALA A 400 -4.96 16.51 5.87
N ALA A 401 -4.04 15.81 5.18
CA ALA A 401 -2.64 16.21 5.07
C ALA A 401 -2.48 17.55 4.34
N GLN A 402 -3.44 17.96 3.50
CA GLN A 402 -3.43 19.25 2.82
C GLN A 402 -4.16 20.36 3.59
N GLY A 403 -4.66 20.05 4.80
CA GLY A 403 -5.43 20.98 5.63
C GLY A 403 -6.81 21.27 5.07
N VAL A 404 -7.42 20.28 4.38
CA VAL A 404 -8.79 20.39 3.87
C VAL A 404 -9.74 19.83 4.92
N ALA A 405 -10.82 20.56 5.21
CA ALA A 405 -11.91 20.06 6.05
C ALA A 405 -12.53 18.81 5.42
N CYS A 406 -12.73 17.75 6.20
CA CYS A 406 -13.12 16.44 5.69
C CYS A 406 -14.44 15.96 6.29
N ILE A 407 -15.36 15.53 5.42
CA ILE A 407 -16.58 14.83 5.79
C ILE A 407 -16.60 13.42 5.19
N TYR A 408 -17.19 12.47 5.90
CA TYR A 408 -17.40 11.10 5.40
C TYR A 408 -18.57 10.43 6.11
N GLY A 409 -19.14 9.40 5.49
CA GLY A 409 -20.27 8.64 6.01
C GLY A 409 -19.92 7.66 7.14
N PRO A 410 -20.91 6.87 7.61
CA PRO A 410 -20.77 6.03 8.79
C PRO A 410 -19.89 4.78 8.53
N HIS A 411 -19.61 4.41 7.28
CA HIS A 411 -18.95 3.16 6.95
C HIS A 411 -17.44 3.34 6.71
N VAL A 412 -16.66 3.52 7.77
CA VAL A 412 -15.19 3.73 7.72
C VAL A 412 -14.37 2.55 8.25
N GLY A 413 -14.91 1.32 8.20
CA GLY A 413 -14.29 0.14 8.83
C GLY A 413 -12.83 -0.12 8.41
N ASN A 414 -12.50 0.07 7.13
CA ASN A 414 -11.13 -0.14 6.61
C ASN A 414 -10.16 0.99 7.01
N PHE A 415 -10.69 2.12 7.46
CA PHE A 415 -9.96 3.33 7.84
C PHE A 415 -10.37 3.81 9.26
N SER A 416 -10.73 2.87 10.13
CA SER A 416 -11.29 3.19 11.46
C SER A 416 -10.29 3.94 12.34
N ARG A 417 -9.00 3.61 12.25
CA ARG A 417 -7.92 4.30 12.95
C ARG A 417 -7.77 5.74 12.45
N GLU A 418 -7.73 5.92 11.12
CA GLU A 418 -7.61 7.23 10.49
C GLU A 418 -8.82 8.11 10.81
N ALA A 419 -10.03 7.54 10.78
CA ALA A 419 -11.23 8.23 11.19
C ALA A 419 -11.20 8.62 12.67
N SER A 420 -10.82 7.71 13.59
CA SER A 420 -10.70 8.03 15.02
C SER A 420 -9.65 9.09 15.32
N LEU A 421 -8.51 9.06 14.63
CA LEU A 421 -7.47 10.09 14.72
C LEU A 421 -8.04 11.46 14.35
N LEU A 422 -8.70 11.58 13.20
CA LEU A 422 -9.21 12.85 12.73
C LEU A 422 -10.40 13.35 13.58
N GLU A 423 -11.32 12.45 13.96
CA GLU A 423 -12.47 12.78 14.81
C GLU A 423 -12.04 13.28 16.18
N SER A 424 -11.11 12.58 16.84
CA SER A 424 -10.61 12.98 18.17
C SER A 424 -9.84 14.31 18.16
N ALA A 425 -9.26 14.68 17.01
CA ALA A 425 -8.59 15.95 16.82
C ALA A 425 -9.53 17.09 16.40
N GLY A 426 -10.83 16.82 16.13
CA GLY A 426 -11.73 17.79 15.52
C GLY A 426 -11.36 18.15 14.07
N ALA A 427 -10.64 17.26 13.40
CA ALA A 427 -10.10 17.43 12.05
C ALA A 427 -11.01 16.87 10.94
N SER A 428 -12.11 16.23 11.31
CA SER A 428 -13.12 15.71 10.39
C SER A 428 -14.49 15.65 11.04
N GLU A 429 -15.51 15.43 10.23
CA GLU A 429 -16.86 15.18 10.66
C GLU A 429 -17.42 13.89 10.02
N ARG A 430 -17.91 13.01 10.88
CA ARG A 430 -18.54 11.76 10.48
C ARG A 430 -20.05 11.92 10.46
N LEU A 431 -20.64 11.71 9.30
CA LEU A 431 -22.09 11.70 9.12
C LEU A 431 -22.68 10.38 9.64
N SER A 432 -23.85 10.47 10.26
CA SER A 432 -24.63 9.31 10.69
C SER A 432 -25.36 8.66 9.52
N ALA A 433 -25.77 9.45 8.52
CA ALA A 433 -26.49 9.00 7.34
C ALA A 433 -26.35 9.98 6.16
N ALA A 434 -26.73 9.55 4.96
CA ALA A 434 -26.70 10.38 3.75
C ALA A 434 -27.53 11.66 3.84
N GLY A 435 -28.62 11.67 4.62
CA GLY A 435 -29.49 12.84 4.80
C GLY A 435 -28.81 14.03 5.48
N GLU A 436 -27.71 13.82 6.22
CA GLU A 436 -26.97 14.89 6.88
C GLU A 436 -25.99 15.61 5.93
N LEU A 437 -25.73 15.04 4.75
CA LEU A 437 -24.70 15.50 3.83
C LEU A 437 -24.90 16.95 3.41
N GLY A 438 -26.12 17.32 2.97
CA GLY A 438 -26.42 18.68 2.52
C GLY A 438 -26.25 19.73 3.63
N GLY A 439 -26.74 19.43 4.83
CA GLY A 439 -26.63 20.32 5.99
C GLY A 439 -25.18 20.50 6.44
N SER A 440 -24.40 19.42 6.45
CA SER A 440 -22.97 19.46 6.77
C SER A 440 -22.18 20.28 5.75
N CYS A 441 -22.41 20.06 4.45
CA CYS A 441 -21.82 20.87 3.38
C CYS A 441 -22.12 22.36 3.53
N ALA A 442 -23.40 22.71 3.74
CA ALA A 442 -23.80 24.11 3.90
C ALA A 442 -23.19 24.76 5.14
N ARG A 443 -23.20 24.08 6.27
CA ARG A 443 -22.62 24.60 7.51
C ARG A 443 -21.12 24.84 7.36
N LEU A 444 -20.38 23.84 6.86
CA LEU A 444 -18.94 23.96 6.71
C LEU A 444 -18.59 24.99 5.63
N LEU A 445 -19.19 24.97 4.45
CA LEU A 445 -18.90 25.96 3.40
C LEU A 445 -19.35 27.39 3.75
N GLY A 446 -20.35 27.54 4.63
CA GLY A 446 -20.75 28.84 5.19
C GLY A 446 -19.83 29.35 6.32
N ASP A 447 -19.09 28.47 7.00
CA ASP A 447 -18.24 28.80 8.15
C ASP A 447 -16.74 28.71 7.82
N GLN A 448 -16.17 29.81 7.33
CA GLN A 448 -14.75 29.85 6.98
C GLN A 448 -13.84 29.55 8.17
N ALA A 449 -14.12 30.14 9.33
CA ALA A 449 -13.32 29.94 10.54
C ALA A 449 -13.35 28.47 10.99
N GLY A 450 -14.53 27.84 10.95
CA GLY A 450 -14.70 26.42 11.24
C GLY A 450 -13.93 25.51 10.29
N ARG A 451 -13.97 25.77 8.98
CA ARG A 451 -13.17 25.00 7.99
C ARG A 451 -11.67 25.14 8.21
N GLU A 452 -11.21 26.36 8.44
CA GLU A 452 -9.78 26.64 8.67
C GLU A 452 -9.30 25.99 9.97
N ALA A 453 -10.10 26.03 11.03
CA ALA A 453 -9.80 25.35 12.28
C ALA A 453 -9.74 23.82 12.12
N MET A 454 -10.72 23.23 11.42
CA MET A 454 -10.75 21.80 11.11
C MET A 454 -9.54 21.39 10.25
N GLY A 455 -9.20 22.17 9.22
CA GLY A 455 -8.04 21.95 8.38
C GLY A 455 -6.71 22.07 9.13
N ALA A 456 -6.59 23.05 10.02
CA ALA A 456 -5.41 23.21 10.88
C ALA A 456 -5.24 22.02 11.85
N ALA A 457 -6.35 21.57 12.47
CA ALA A 457 -6.35 20.37 13.30
C ALA A 457 -5.93 19.13 12.49
N ALA A 458 -6.38 19.01 11.24
CA ALA A 458 -6.01 17.93 10.34
C ALA A 458 -4.50 17.90 10.05
N LEU A 459 -3.90 19.08 9.78
CA LEU A 459 -2.45 19.20 9.59
C LEU A 459 -1.68 18.76 10.83
N VAL A 460 -2.10 19.18 12.02
CA VAL A 460 -1.46 18.79 13.28
C VAL A 460 -1.59 17.29 13.53
N ALA A 461 -2.80 16.73 13.37
CA ALA A 461 -3.05 15.30 13.58
C ALA A 461 -2.21 14.44 12.63
N VAL A 462 -2.19 14.75 11.33
CA VAL A 462 -1.40 14.01 10.34
C VAL A 462 0.11 14.20 10.57
N ALA A 463 0.56 15.41 10.92
CA ALA A 463 1.96 15.66 11.23
C ALA A 463 2.43 14.88 12.47
N GLY A 464 1.58 14.76 13.49
CA GLY A 464 1.86 14.00 14.72
C GLY A 464 2.06 12.50 14.49
N GLU A 465 1.48 11.96 13.42
CA GLU A 465 1.60 10.54 13.04
C GLU A 465 2.84 10.22 12.18
N ARG A 466 3.57 11.24 11.72
CA ARG A 466 4.80 11.07 10.93
C ARG A 466 5.97 10.57 11.77
N GLY A 467 7.02 10.17 11.07
CA GLY A 467 8.26 9.68 11.66
C GLY A 467 8.23 8.18 11.92
N ALA A 468 7.24 7.47 11.37
CA ALA A 468 7.20 6.03 11.47
C ALA A 468 8.38 5.40 10.74
N ALA A 469 8.81 5.96 9.60
CA ALA A 469 9.98 5.47 8.87
C ALA A 469 11.25 5.55 9.74
N GLY A 470 11.50 6.68 10.40
CA GLY A 470 12.66 6.85 11.28
C GLY A 470 12.65 5.93 12.50
N LYS A 471 11.48 5.77 13.14
CA LYS A 471 11.30 4.81 14.26
C LYS A 471 11.52 3.37 13.81
N THR A 472 11.00 3.00 12.62
CA THR A 472 11.21 1.68 12.04
C THR A 472 12.68 1.44 11.71
N LEU A 473 13.39 2.41 11.10
CA LEU A 473 14.82 2.30 10.80
C LEU A 473 15.65 2.12 12.07
N SER A 474 15.39 2.95 13.09
CA SER A 474 16.07 2.84 14.39
C SER A 474 15.87 1.45 15.01
N ALA A 475 14.66 0.91 14.94
CA ALA A 475 14.34 -0.44 15.42
C ALA A 475 15.05 -1.54 14.62
N LEU A 476 15.08 -1.42 13.29
CA LEU A 476 15.78 -2.35 12.40
C LEU A 476 17.29 -2.33 12.65
N GLY A 477 17.89 -1.15 12.81
CA GLY A 477 19.30 -0.97 13.12
C GLY A 477 19.67 -1.55 14.49
N ALA A 478 18.88 -1.24 15.53
CA ALA A 478 19.07 -1.79 16.87
C ALA A 478 18.95 -3.33 16.92
N ALA A 479 18.15 -3.93 16.04
CA ALA A 479 18.04 -5.38 15.88
C ALA A 479 19.05 -5.97 14.88
N GLY A 480 19.92 -5.15 14.27
CA GLY A 480 20.95 -5.57 13.31
C GLY A 480 20.42 -6.05 11.96
N LEU A 481 19.23 -5.59 11.53
CA LEU A 481 18.62 -5.93 10.24
C LEU A 481 18.96 -4.96 9.12
N CYS A 482 19.31 -3.70 9.41
CA CYS A 482 19.76 -2.71 8.43
C CYS A 482 21.10 -2.10 8.76
#